data_AF-A0A524RKD1-F1
#
_entry.id   AF-A0A524RKD1-F1
#
_cell.length_a   1.000
_cell.length_b   1.000
_cell.length_c   1.000
_cell.angle_alpha   90.00
_cell.angle_beta   90.00
_cell.angle_gamma   90.00
#
_symmetry.space_group_name_H-M   'P 1'
#
loop_
_entity.id
_entity.type
_entity.pdbx_description
1 polymer ?
#
loop_
_entity_poly.entity_id
_entity_poly.type
_entity_poly.pdbx_seq_one_letter_code
_entity_poly.pdbx_strand_id
1 'polypeptide(L)' 'MSTEAGTTCCLALIRCKQQMEDALLSLQAVENTETIRQQILSVHAQLEEMHEQVRVRVAKQHLAQPA' A
#
# COMPACT_ATOMS: atom_id res chain seq x y z
N MET A 1 -6.66 -12.19 21.76
CA MET A 1 -5.61 -12.29 20.71
C MET A 1 -6.10 -11.53 19.48
N SER A 2 -6.36 -10.21 19.60
CA SER A 2 -7.16 -9.47 18.60
C SER A 2 -6.51 -8.16 18.15
N THR A 3 -5.17 -8.07 18.19
CA THR A 3 -4.44 -6.81 18.01
C THR A 3 -3.55 -6.74 16.77
N GLU A 4 -3.46 -7.77 15.93
CA GLU A 4 -2.39 -7.79 14.90
C GLU A 4 -2.86 -7.72 13.45
N ALA A 5 -4.15 -7.91 13.16
CA ALA A 5 -4.64 -7.87 11.79
C ALA A 5 -4.43 -6.48 11.13
N GLY A 6 -4.54 -5.40 11.90
CA GLY A 6 -4.29 -4.03 11.42
C GLY A 6 -2.81 -3.78 11.12
N THR A 7 -1.92 -4.23 12.00
CA THR A 7 -0.47 -4.02 11.87
C THR A 7 0.10 -4.85 10.72
N THR A 8 -0.25 -6.13 10.63
CA THR A 8 0.29 -7.03 9.59
C THR A 8 -0.19 -6.66 8.19
N CYS A 9 -1.46 -6.26 8.05
CA CYS A 9 -2.00 -5.81 6.76
C CYS A 9 -1.36 -4.49 6.30
N CYS A 10 -1.20 -3.51 7.20
CA CYS A 10 -0.49 -2.27 6.89
C CYS A 10 0.97 -2.52 6.51
N LEU A 11 1.68 -3.40 7.21
CA LEU A 11 3.07 -3.75 6.88
C LEU A 11 3.18 -4.39 5.49
N ALA A 12 2.27 -5.31 5.14
CA ALA A 12 2.22 -5.91 3.82
C ALA A 12 1.99 -4.85 2.72
N LEU A 13 1.07 -3.91 2.96
CA LEU A 13 0.78 -2.81 2.04
C LEU A 13 1.96 -1.87 1.85
N ILE A 14 2.64 -1.48 2.93
CA ILE A 14 3.86 -0.66 2.87
C ILE A 14 4.91 -1.36 2.01
N ARG A 15 5.14 -2.66 2.24
CA ARG A 15 6.10 -3.44 1.45
C ARG A 15 5.74 -3.48 -0.03
N CYS A 16 4.46 -3.72 -0.36
CA CYS A 16 4.03 -3.73 -1.76
C CYS A 16 4.25 -2.39 -2.45
N LYS A 17 4.00 -1.26 -1.77
CA LYS A 17 4.25 0.07 -2.34
C LYS A 17 5.74 0.31 -2.62
N GLN A 18 6.61 -0.06 -1.67
CA GLN A 18 8.06 0.01 -1.86
C GLN A 18 8.51 -0.81 -3.08
N GLN A 19 7.97 -2.02 -3.25
CA GLN A 19 8.29 -2.85 -4.42
C GLN A 19 7.85 -2.23 -5.75
N MET A 20 6.72 -1.51 -5.78
CA MET A 20 6.30 -0.77 -6.99
C MET A 20 7.24 0.39 -7.28
N GLU A 21 7.70 1.11 -6.26
CA GLU A 21 8.69 2.20 -6.40
C GLU A 21 10.03 1.67 -6.92
N ASP A 22 10.53 0.56 -6.37
CA ASP A 22 11.76 -0.10 -6.84
C ASP A 22 11.65 -0.59 -8.28
N ALA A 23 10.48 -1.12 -8.67
CA ALA A 23 10.21 -1.54 -10.04
C ALA A 23 10.22 -0.34 -11.01
N LEU A 24 9.62 0.79 -10.62
CA LEU A 24 9.65 2.03 -11.41
C LEU A 24 11.07 2.57 -11.58
N LEU A 25 11.90 2.50 -10.53
CA LEU A 25 13.32 2.88 -10.61
C LEU A 25 14.07 1.97 -11.58
N SER A 26 13.83 0.66 -11.51
CA SER A 26 14.48 -0.33 -12.39
C SER A 26 14.12 -0.13 -13.86
N LEU A 27 12.88 0.27 -14.15
CA LEU A 27 12.40 0.51 -15.51
C LEU A 27 12.94 1.80 -16.14
N GLN A 28 13.60 2.70 -15.38
CA GLN A 28 14.23 3.90 -15.96
C GLN A 28 15.36 3.57 -16.93
N ALA A 29 16.02 2.42 -16.76
CA ALA A 29 17.10 1.95 -17.63
C ALA A 29 16.60 1.18 -18.87
N VAL A 30 15.28 1.03 -19.04
CA VAL A 30 14.67 0.19 -20.08
C VAL A 30 13.79 1.04 -20.99
N GLU A 31 14.09 1.03 -22.30
CA GLU A 31 13.32 1.75 -23.31
C GLU A 31 11.95 1.13 -23.56
N ASN A 32 10.98 1.95 -24.02
CA ASN A 32 9.62 1.53 -24.39
C ASN A 32 8.81 0.93 -23.23
N THR A 33 8.99 1.45 -22.02
CA THR A 33 8.31 0.95 -20.80
C THR A 33 7.19 1.87 -20.30
N GLU A 34 6.79 2.89 -21.07
CA GLU A 34 5.83 3.93 -20.65
C GLU A 34 4.51 3.32 -20.16
N THR A 35 3.93 2.39 -20.93
CA THR A 35 2.68 1.70 -20.56
C THR A 35 2.83 0.90 -19.27
N ILE A 36 3.96 0.19 -19.12
CA ILE A 36 4.23 -0.61 -17.91
C ILE A 36 4.39 0.30 -16.69
N ARG A 37 5.12 1.41 -16.83
CA ARG A 37 5.28 2.42 -15.76
C ARG A 37 3.94 3.03 -15.36
N GLN A 38 3.07 3.36 -16.32
CA GLN A 38 1.72 3.85 -16.04
C GLN A 38 0.87 2.82 -15.29
N GLN A 39 0.94 1.55 -15.67
CA GLN A 39 0.24 0.47 -14.97
C GLN A 39 0.74 0.31 -13.53
N ILE A 40 2.06 0.34 -13.31
CA ILE A 40 2.65 0.25 -11.96
C ILE A 40 2.23 1.45 -11.10
N LEU A 41 2.23 2.66 -11.65
CA LEU A 41 1.74 3.86 -10.94
C LEU A 41 0.26 3.73 -10.56
N SER A 42 -0.57 3.20 -11.45
CA SER A 42 -1.99 2.93 -11.15
C SER A 42 -2.17 1.92 -10.02
N VAL A 43 -1.37 0.84 -10.03
CA VAL A 43 -1.39 -0.16 -8.94
C VAL A 43 -0.88 0.45 -7.63
N HIS A 44 0.18 1.25 -7.66
CA HIS A 44 0.69 1.94 -6.47
C HIS A 44 -0.39 2.85 -5.84
N ALA A 45 -1.09 3.66 -6.65
CA ALA A 45 -2.18 4.50 -6.18
C ALA A 45 -3.33 3.69 -5.54
N GLN A 46 -3.69 2.55 -6.12
CA GLN A 46 -4.70 1.65 -5.54
C GLN A 46 -4.25 1.06 -4.20
N LEU A 47 -2.96 0.72 -4.06
CA LEU A 47 -2.38 0.26 -2.79
C LEU A 47 -2.37 1.36 -1.72
N GLU A 48 -2.14 2.61 -2.11
CA GLU A 48 -2.25 3.76 -1.20
C GLU A 48 -3.66 3.95 -0.67
N GLU A 49 -4.65 3.90 -1.56
CA GLU A 49 -6.05 3.98 -1.17
C GLU A 49 -6.43 2.84 -0.21
N MET A 50 -6.03 1.61 -0.53
CA MET A 50 -6.28 0.46 0.34
C MET A 50 -5.59 0.61 1.71
N HIS A 51 -4.36 1.12 1.75
CA HIS A 51 -3.65 1.38 3.00
C HIS A 51 -4.36 2.42 3.86
N GLU A 52 -4.83 3.52 3.25
CA GLU A 52 -5.57 4.54 3.98
C GLU A 52 -6.91 3.99 4.52
N GLN A 53 -7.63 3.18 3.73
CA GLN A 53 -8.84 2.52 4.21
C GLN A 53 -8.58 1.62 5.42
N VAL A 54 -7.48 0.85 5.42
CA VAL A 54 -7.09 0.02 6.56
C VAL A 54 -6.76 0.89 7.78
N ARG A 55 -5.99 1.97 7.60
CA ARG A 55 -5.68 2.91 8.69
C ARG A 55 -6.93 3.52 9.32
N VAL A 56 -7.87 3.97 8.50
CA VAL A 56 -9.16 4.53 8.97
C VAL A 56 -9.98 3.48 9.72
N ARG A 57 -10.03 2.24 9.22
CA ARG A 57 -10.73 1.13 9.90
C ARG A 57 -10.13 0.84 11.27
N VAL A 58 -8.81 0.74 11.37
CA VAL A 58 -8.10 0.50 12.63
C VAL A 58 -8.31 1.66 13.60
N ALA A 59 -8.23 2.91 13.13
CA ALA A 59 -8.49 4.09 13.97
C ALA A 59 -9.93 4.11 14.50
N LYS A 60 -10.92 3.81 13.65
CA LYS A 60 -12.33 3.69 14.06
C LYS A 60 -12.56 2.58 15.08
N GLN A 61 -11.85 1.46 14.97
CA GLN A 61 -11.94 0.35 15.93
C GLN A 61 -11.39 0.74 17.32
N HIS A 62 -10.34 1.56 17.39
CA HIS A 62 -9.79 2.04 18.66
C HIS A 62 -10.69 3.11 19.33
N LEU A 63 -11.44 3.89 18.56
CA LEU A 63 -12.41 4.88 19.08
C LEU A 63 -13.71 4.25 19.62
N ALA A 64 -14.03 3.01 19.25
CA ALA A 64 -15.27 2.33 19.61
C ALA A 64 -15.16 1.43 20.86
N GLN A 65 -14.00 1.38 21.54
CA GLN A 65 -13.84 0.67 22.81
C GLN A 65 -14.11 1.63 23.99
N PRO A 66 -15.23 1.47 24.74
CA PRO A 66 -15.42 2.20 25.99
C PRO A 66 -14.44 1.65 27.04
N ALA A 67 -13.89 2.57 27.84
CA ALA A 67 -13.05 2.30 29.00
C ALA A 67 -13.75 1.45 30.06
#